data_AF-A0A353W0D6-F1
#
_entry.id   AF-A0A353W0D6-F1
#
_cell.length_a   1.000
_cell.length_b   1.000
_cell.length_c   1.000
_cell.angle_alpha   90.00
_cell.angle_beta   90.00
_cell.angle_gamma   90.00
#
_symmetry.space_group_name_H-M   'P 1'
#
loop_
_entity.id
_entity.type
_entity.pdbx_description
1 polymer ?
#
loop_
_entity_poly.entity_id
_entity_poly.type
_entity_poly.pdbx_seq_one_letter_code
_entity_poly.pdbx_strand_id
1 'polypeptide(L)'
;MKKYNLIIIICSMILLSSCSNIEERMEPTIEARVQSGINEGVSTIVAGFTEVPTNTAYPTYTAYPTLTPNPTYTPVIVTATFTSTPEYTPTITSTPTNTATPTQTQDVTKMDKRDGFYLVGSEIAPGVWRSSGSQDDCYWEITTSTGDIINNHFGMAGGTMYVPSSGFQVMLEDCGTWTYIGE
;
A
#
# COMPACT_ATOMS: atom_id res chain seq x y z
N MET A 1 -29.95 22.27 71.18
CA MET A 1 -29.80 22.77 69.80
C MET A 1 -28.42 23.39 69.53
N LYS A 2 -27.91 24.35 70.33
CA LYS A 2 -26.58 24.98 70.09
C LYS A 2 -25.36 24.03 70.06
N LYS A 3 -25.33 22.99 70.90
CA LYS A 3 -24.19 22.03 70.94
C LYS A 3 -24.13 21.09 69.72
N TYR A 4 -25.28 20.66 69.20
CA TYR A 4 -25.34 19.81 68.00
C TYR A 4 -24.93 20.59 66.74
N ASN A 5 -25.34 21.85 66.61
CA ASN A 5 -24.92 22.70 65.49
C ASN A 5 -23.40 22.97 65.50
N LEU A 6 -22.79 23.13 66.67
CA LEU A 6 -21.33 23.32 66.76
C LEU A 6 -20.56 22.06 66.33
N ILE A 7 -21.05 20.86 66.70
CA ILE A 7 -20.43 19.59 66.29
C ILE A 7 -20.57 19.38 64.78
N ILE A 8 -21.72 19.71 64.19
CA ILE A 8 -21.93 19.61 62.74
C ILE A 8 -21.00 20.54 61.97
N ILE A 9 -20.82 21.79 62.44
CA ILE A 9 -19.92 22.76 61.81
C ILE A 9 -18.45 22.30 61.90
N ILE A 10 -18.03 21.75 63.03
CA ILE A 10 -16.66 21.23 63.21
C ILE A 10 -16.43 19.99 62.32
N CYS A 11 -17.38 19.06 62.24
CA CYS A 11 -17.30 17.91 61.33
C CYS A 11 -17.26 18.33 59.86
N SER A 12 -18.06 19.33 59.45
CA SER A 12 -18.02 19.83 58.08
C SER A 12 -16.70 20.50 57.73
N MET A 13 -16.07 21.23 58.65
CA MET A 13 -14.75 21.81 58.39
C MET A 13 -13.65 20.76 58.25
N ILE A 14 -13.70 19.67 59.02
CA ILE A 14 -12.74 18.55 58.93
C ILE A 14 -12.92 17.77 57.61
N LEU A 15 -14.16 17.60 57.14
CA LEU A 15 -14.45 16.94 55.87
C LEU A 15 -13.99 17.76 54.66
N LEU A 16 -14.06 19.10 54.73
CA LEU A 16 -13.63 19.99 53.64
C LEU A 16 -12.10 20.07 53.49
N SER A 17 -11.32 19.85 54.56
CA SER A 17 -9.85 19.81 54.51
C SER A 17 -9.25 18.55 53.87
N SER A 18 -10.07 17.57 53.50
CA SER A 18 -9.62 16.30 52.91
C SER A 18 -9.59 16.29 51.38
N CYS A 19 -10.06 17.37 50.73
CA CYS A 19 -10.22 17.43 49.27
C CYS A 19 -9.22 18.34 48.53
N SER A 20 -8.26 18.97 49.22
CA SER A 20 -7.25 19.80 48.57
C SER A 20 -5.90 19.11 48.64
N ASN A 21 -5.50 18.34 47.60
CA ASN A 21 -4.11 17.91 47.29
C ASN A 21 -3.99 17.04 46.00
N ILE A 22 -4.89 17.16 45.02
CA ILE A 22 -4.81 16.35 43.78
C ILE A 22 -3.97 17.03 42.69
N GLU A 23 -4.03 18.36 42.58
CA GLU A 23 -3.31 19.13 41.55
C GLU A 23 -1.78 19.13 41.73
N GLU A 24 -1.28 19.26 42.96
CA GLU A 24 0.17 19.34 43.23
C GLU A 24 0.92 18.00 43.01
N ARG A 25 0.19 16.87 42.96
CA ARG A 25 0.79 15.54 42.73
C ARG A 25 0.94 15.21 41.24
N MET A 26 0.25 15.92 40.35
CA MET A 26 0.22 15.58 38.91
C MET A 26 1.28 16.32 38.09
N GLU A 27 1.67 17.54 38.47
CA GLU A 27 2.69 18.34 37.75
C GLU A 27 4.02 17.60 37.51
N PRO A 28 4.69 16.99 38.52
CA PRO A 28 5.97 16.33 38.28
C PRO A 28 5.85 15.10 37.36
N THR A 29 4.64 14.54 37.20
CA THR A 29 4.39 13.39 36.32
C THR A 29 4.19 13.82 34.86
N ILE A 30 3.60 14.99 34.63
CA ILE A 30 3.40 15.54 33.28
C ILE A 30 4.75 15.96 32.69
N GLU A 31 5.58 16.68 33.44
CA GLU A 31 6.90 17.12 32.99
C GLU A 31 7.81 15.93 32.62
N ALA A 32 7.81 14.87 33.45
CA ALA A 32 8.59 13.67 33.17
C ALA A 32 8.13 12.93 31.89
N ARG A 33 6.82 12.87 31.63
CA ARG A 33 6.27 12.26 30.40
C ARG A 33 6.60 13.06 29.15
N VAL A 34 6.52 14.39 29.22
CA VAL A 34 6.90 15.28 28.11
C VAL A 34 8.37 15.09 27.76
N GLN A 35 9.27 15.07 28.75
CA GLN A 35 10.70 14.90 28.50
C GLN A 35 11.03 13.53 27.89
N SER A 36 10.36 12.46 28.34
CA SER A 36 10.53 11.13 27.75
C SER A 36 10.09 11.08 26.29
N GLY A 37 8.94 11.68 25.96
CA GLY A 37 8.44 11.74 24.58
C GLY A 37 9.34 12.54 23.64
N ILE A 38 9.93 13.64 24.11
CA ILE A 38 10.88 14.44 23.32
C ILE A 38 12.14 13.63 22.99
N ASN A 39 12.71 12.93 23.97
CA ASN A 39 13.94 12.16 23.77
C ASN A 39 13.75 11.00 22.79
N GLU A 40 12.61 10.31 22.87
CA GLU A 40 12.26 9.21 21.96
C GLU A 40 11.92 9.70 20.54
N GLY A 41 11.23 10.84 20.44
CA GLY A 41 10.97 11.51 19.17
C GLY A 41 12.25 11.94 18.47
N VAL A 42 13.19 12.57 19.18
CA VAL A 42 14.47 13.01 18.60
C VAL A 42 15.33 11.82 18.15
N SER A 43 15.37 10.73 18.93
CA SER A 43 16.10 9.51 18.54
C SER A 43 15.53 8.87 17.27
N THR A 44 14.21 8.85 17.12
CA THR A 44 13.54 8.28 15.95
C THR A 44 13.80 9.09 14.68
N ILE A 45 13.82 10.43 14.79
CA ILE A 45 14.07 11.30 13.63
C ILE A 45 15.53 11.14 13.15
N VAL A 46 16.50 10.94 14.04
CA VAL A 46 17.92 10.76 13.66
C VAL A 46 18.18 9.41 13.00
N ALA A 47 17.49 8.34 13.41
CA ALA A 47 17.66 7.00 12.83
C ALA A 47 17.07 6.87 11.40
N GLY A 48 16.19 7.78 10.99
CA GLY A 48 15.53 7.78 9.68
C GLY A 48 16.28 8.48 8.55
N PHE A 49 17.39 9.17 8.83
CA PHE A 49 18.19 9.82 7.80
C PHE A 49 19.26 8.87 7.26
N THR A 50 19.01 8.31 6.08
CA THR A 50 20.07 7.76 5.24
C THR A 50 20.85 8.90 4.59
N GLU A 51 22.18 8.84 4.62
CA GLU A 51 23.03 9.84 3.96
C GLU A 51 22.67 9.96 2.47
N VAL A 52 22.62 11.19 1.96
CA VAL A 52 22.31 11.46 0.55
C VAL A 52 23.32 10.71 -0.33
N PRO A 53 22.88 9.80 -1.21
CA PRO A 53 23.80 9.07 -2.07
C PRO A 53 24.56 10.06 -2.96
N THR A 54 25.88 10.00 -2.87
CA THR A 54 26.79 10.84 -3.65
C THR A 54 26.78 10.39 -5.12
N ASN A 55 26.39 11.31 -6.01
CA ASN A 55 26.58 11.33 -7.47
C ASN A 55 26.55 9.97 -8.20
N THR A 56 25.37 9.58 -8.66
CA THR A 56 25.24 8.58 -9.72
C THR A 56 25.75 9.17 -11.04
N ALA A 57 26.79 8.57 -11.62
CA ALA A 57 27.30 8.98 -12.93
C ALA A 57 26.22 8.77 -14.01
N TYR A 58 26.02 9.79 -14.84
CA TYR A 58 25.05 9.74 -15.94
C TYR A 58 25.42 8.66 -16.98
N PRO A 59 24.42 7.99 -17.58
CA PRO A 59 24.66 7.00 -18.62
C PRO A 59 25.31 7.66 -19.84
N THR A 60 26.45 7.12 -20.28
CA THR A 60 27.12 7.54 -21.50
C THR A 60 26.35 7.00 -22.70
N TYR A 61 26.02 7.88 -23.66
CA TYR A 61 25.28 7.52 -24.87
C TYR A 61 25.97 6.39 -25.65
N THR A 62 25.25 5.30 -25.86
CA THR A 62 25.67 4.19 -26.72
C THR A 62 25.63 4.62 -28.19
N ALA A 63 26.71 4.37 -28.94
CA ALA A 63 26.77 4.68 -30.36
C ALA A 63 25.76 3.84 -31.17
N TYR A 64 25.14 4.47 -32.18
CA TYR A 64 24.17 3.82 -33.06
C TYR A 64 24.76 2.63 -33.82
N PRO A 65 23.98 1.56 -34.08
CA PRO A 65 24.44 0.42 -34.86
C PRO A 65 24.77 0.82 -36.30
N THR A 66 25.96 0.39 -36.77
CA THR A 66 26.41 0.61 -38.15
C THR A 66 25.77 -0.44 -39.05
N LEU A 67 25.22 -0.02 -40.20
CA LEU A 67 24.57 -0.90 -41.17
C LEU A 67 25.57 -1.88 -41.77
N THR A 68 25.30 -3.18 -41.62
CA THR A 68 26.07 -4.27 -42.22
C THR A 68 25.79 -4.32 -43.73
N PRO A 69 26.80 -4.34 -44.61
CA PRO A 69 26.60 -4.48 -46.05
C PRO A 69 26.07 -5.88 -46.40
N ASN A 70 25.18 -5.91 -47.40
CA ASN A 70 24.49 -7.12 -47.86
C ASN A 70 25.49 -8.11 -48.51
N PRO A 71 25.35 -9.44 -48.32
CA PRO A 71 26.29 -10.40 -48.86
C PRO A 71 26.25 -10.43 -50.39
N THR A 72 27.43 -10.41 -51.01
CA THR A 72 27.60 -10.58 -52.45
C THR A 72 27.62 -12.07 -52.78
N TYR A 73 26.66 -12.53 -53.59
CA TYR A 73 26.58 -13.94 -54.02
C TYR A 73 27.52 -14.20 -55.20
N THR A 74 28.51 -15.07 -54.98
CA THR A 74 29.36 -15.64 -56.03
C THR A 74 28.78 -16.98 -56.49
N PRO A 75 28.50 -17.21 -57.79
CA PRO A 75 28.00 -18.48 -58.26
C PRO A 75 29.12 -19.54 -58.27
N VAL A 76 28.93 -20.62 -57.52
CA VAL A 76 29.81 -21.81 -57.53
C VAL A 76 29.17 -22.86 -58.43
N ILE A 77 29.92 -23.33 -59.44
CA ILE A 77 29.50 -24.43 -60.32
C ILE A 77 29.86 -25.75 -59.62
N VAL A 78 28.84 -26.54 -59.26
CA VAL A 78 28.99 -27.84 -58.58
C VAL A 78 28.63 -28.98 -59.55
N THR A 79 29.51 -29.97 -59.65
CA THR A 79 29.33 -31.19 -60.43
C THR A 79 28.58 -32.23 -59.58
N ALA A 80 27.45 -32.74 -60.08
CA ALA A 80 26.61 -33.70 -59.36
C ALA A 80 27.26 -35.10 -59.35
N THR A 81 27.49 -35.65 -58.15
CA THR A 81 27.87 -37.04 -57.93
C THR A 81 26.65 -37.78 -57.39
N PHE A 82 26.18 -38.82 -58.08
CA PHE A 82 25.00 -39.58 -57.69
C PHE A 82 25.40 -40.68 -56.70
N THR A 83 25.19 -40.43 -55.41
CA THR A 83 25.35 -41.42 -54.34
C THR A 83 23.99 -42.04 -54.04
N SER A 84 23.90 -43.37 -53.97
CA SER A 84 22.64 -44.07 -53.64
C SER A 84 22.16 -43.68 -52.24
N THR A 85 20.96 -43.12 -52.17
CA THR A 85 20.32 -42.59 -50.97
C THR A 85 20.04 -43.70 -49.96
N PRO A 86 20.43 -43.58 -48.68
CA PRO A 86 19.97 -44.50 -47.64
C PRO A 86 18.45 -44.39 -47.50
N GLU A 87 17.79 -45.54 -47.34
CA GLU A 87 16.34 -45.64 -47.15
C GLU A 87 15.99 -45.11 -45.75
N TYR A 88 15.41 -43.91 -45.69
CA TYR A 88 15.03 -43.25 -44.44
C TYR A 88 13.85 -43.98 -43.81
N THR A 89 14.09 -44.61 -42.67
CA THR A 89 13.01 -45.03 -41.76
C THR A 89 12.35 -43.76 -41.19
N PRO A 90 11.02 -43.57 -41.31
CA PRO A 90 10.36 -42.38 -40.78
C PRO A 90 10.54 -42.35 -39.26
N THR A 91 11.32 -41.40 -38.77
CA THR A 91 11.39 -41.10 -37.35
C THR A 91 10.08 -40.44 -36.97
N ILE A 92 9.40 -40.98 -35.96
CA ILE A 92 8.13 -40.45 -35.48
C ILE A 92 8.40 -39.10 -34.82
N THR A 93 8.22 -38.02 -35.58
CA THR A 93 8.33 -36.66 -35.08
C THR A 93 7.17 -36.42 -34.11
N SER A 94 7.46 -36.34 -32.82
CA SER A 94 6.48 -35.95 -31.81
C SER A 94 5.90 -34.58 -32.19
N THR A 95 4.58 -34.51 -32.28
CA THR A 95 3.83 -33.26 -32.50
C THR A 95 4.32 -32.19 -31.50
N PRO A 96 4.59 -30.94 -31.94
CA PRO A 96 4.99 -29.89 -31.02
C PRO A 96 3.92 -29.77 -29.93
N THR A 97 4.33 -29.93 -28.67
CA THR A 97 3.48 -29.65 -27.52
C THR A 97 3.07 -28.18 -27.63
N ASN A 98 1.77 -27.89 -27.69
CA ASN A 98 1.28 -26.51 -27.60
C ASN A 98 1.87 -25.88 -26.34
N THR A 99 2.76 -24.89 -26.52
CA THR A 99 3.20 -24.02 -25.43
C THR A 99 1.95 -23.41 -24.81
N ALA A 100 1.70 -23.67 -23.52
CA ALA A 100 0.57 -23.09 -22.83
C ALA A 100 0.57 -21.57 -23.04
N THR A 101 -0.56 -21.03 -23.51
CA THR A 101 -0.79 -19.59 -23.52
C THR A 101 -0.48 -19.05 -22.13
N PRO A 102 0.36 -18.00 -21.98
CA PRO A 102 0.65 -17.44 -20.67
C PRO A 102 -0.69 -17.06 -20.02
N THR A 103 -1.03 -17.74 -18.92
CA THR A 103 -2.14 -17.36 -18.08
C THR A 103 -1.88 -15.92 -17.66
N GLN A 104 -2.75 -14.99 -18.07
CA GLN A 104 -2.68 -13.60 -17.67
C GLN A 104 -2.62 -13.56 -16.14
N THR A 105 -1.47 -13.17 -15.59
CA THR A 105 -1.32 -12.95 -14.16
C THR A 105 -2.30 -11.84 -13.80
N GLN A 106 -3.38 -12.19 -13.11
CA GLN A 106 -4.38 -11.22 -12.68
C GLN A 106 -3.67 -10.21 -11.78
N ASP A 107 -3.87 -8.92 -12.07
CA ASP A 107 -3.35 -7.84 -11.25
C ASP A 107 -4.05 -7.88 -9.90
N VAL A 108 -3.32 -8.34 -8.87
CA VAL A 108 -3.86 -8.54 -7.52
C VAL A 108 -4.44 -7.27 -6.92
N THR A 109 -3.93 -6.11 -7.34
CA THR A 109 -4.39 -4.80 -6.85
C THR A 109 -5.78 -4.44 -7.37
N LYS A 110 -6.20 -5.03 -8.50
CA LYS A 110 -7.49 -4.78 -9.17
C LYS A 110 -8.55 -5.83 -8.88
N MET A 111 -8.21 -6.88 -8.12
CA MET A 111 -9.19 -7.88 -7.68
C MET A 111 -10.24 -7.24 -6.76
N ASP A 112 -11.41 -7.85 -6.70
CA ASP A 112 -12.50 -7.43 -5.81
C ASP A 112 -12.03 -7.29 -4.36
N LYS A 113 -12.52 -6.24 -3.69
CA LYS A 113 -12.24 -5.94 -2.28
C LYS A 113 -13.51 -6.01 -1.45
N ARG A 114 -13.36 -6.35 -0.17
CA ARG A 114 -14.44 -6.41 0.82
C ARG A 114 -13.99 -5.55 2.01
N ASP A 115 -14.60 -5.75 3.16
CA ASP A 115 -14.20 -5.03 4.36
C ASP A 115 -12.74 -5.32 4.71
N GLY A 116 -12.04 -4.27 5.16
CA GLY A 116 -10.63 -4.34 5.53
C GLY A 116 -9.86 -3.06 5.20
N PHE A 117 -8.55 -3.16 5.39
CA PHE A 117 -7.59 -2.09 5.12
C PHE A 117 -6.68 -2.51 3.97
N TYR A 118 -6.46 -1.61 3.01
CA TYR A 118 -5.68 -1.89 1.81
C TYR A 118 -4.71 -0.75 1.53
N LEU A 119 -3.43 -1.08 1.38
CA LEU A 119 -2.42 -0.14 0.94
C LEU A 119 -2.57 0.14 -0.56
N VAL A 120 -2.63 1.42 -0.90
CA VAL A 120 -2.77 1.88 -2.29
C VAL A 120 -1.50 1.57 -3.07
N GLY A 121 -1.66 1.01 -4.26
CA GLY A 121 -0.57 0.62 -5.15
C GLY A 121 0.04 -0.76 -4.89
N SER A 122 -0.20 -1.36 -3.71
CA SER A 122 0.27 -2.72 -3.40
C SER A 122 -0.86 -3.73 -3.20
N GLU A 123 -1.98 -3.29 -2.63
CA GLU A 123 -3.12 -4.15 -2.32
C GLU A 123 -4.39 -3.69 -3.03
N ILE A 124 -4.56 -2.38 -3.22
CA ILE A 124 -5.65 -1.77 -3.98
C ILE A 124 -5.11 -0.81 -5.05
N ALA A 125 -5.57 -0.94 -6.28
CA ALA A 125 -5.14 -0.07 -7.38
C ALA A 125 -5.72 1.36 -7.24
N PRO A 126 -4.94 2.41 -7.58
CA PRO A 126 -5.51 3.70 -7.89
C PRO A 126 -6.54 3.61 -9.02
N GLY A 127 -7.55 4.47 -9.01
CA GLY A 127 -8.62 4.50 -10.00
C GLY A 127 -10.01 4.41 -9.37
N VAL A 128 -11.01 4.11 -10.20
CA VAL A 128 -12.43 4.06 -9.85
C VAL A 128 -12.83 2.65 -9.43
N TRP A 129 -13.48 2.57 -8.28
CA TRP A 129 -14.05 1.36 -7.70
C TRP A 129 -15.57 1.52 -7.56
N ARG A 130 -16.32 0.45 -7.83
CA ARG A 130 -17.78 0.39 -7.71
C ARG A 130 -18.18 -0.56 -6.59
N SER A 131 -18.97 -0.09 -5.63
CA SER A 131 -19.57 -0.92 -4.59
C SER A 131 -20.80 -1.65 -5.12
N SER A 132 -20.96 -2.91 -4.73
CA SER A 132 -22.16 -3.73 -4.95
C SER A 132 -23.12 -3.74 -3.75
N GLY A 133 -22.81 -2.99 -2.69
CA GLY A 133 -23.61 -2.95 -1.46
C GLY A 133 -24.95 -2.21 -1.64
N SER A 134 -25.87 -2.44 -0.70
CA SER A 134 -27.20 -1.82 -0.64
C SER A 134 -27.61 -1.38 0.77
N GLN A 135 -26.74 -1.54 1.76
CA GLN A 135 -26.94 -1.14 3.15
C GLN A 135 -26.74 0.38 3.34
N ASP A 136 -27.19 0.92 4.48
CA ASP A 136 -27.21 2.36 4.80
C ASP A 136 -26.17 2.79 5.85
N ASP A 137 -25.31 1.88 6.27
CA ASP A 137 -24.24 2.05 7.26
C ASP A 137 -22.82 1.86 6.66
N CYS A 138 -22.69 1.86 5.33
CA CYS A 138 -21.41 1.73 4.65
C CYS A 138 -20.47 2.89 5.01
N TYR A 139 -19.27 2.53 5.45
CA TYR A 139 -18.17 3.46 5.65
C TYR A 139 -16.98 3.10 4.76
N TRP A 140 -16.44 4.11 4.08
CA TRP A 140 -15.12 3.99 3.48
C TRP A 140 -14.34 5.28 3.64
N GLU A 141 -13.03 5.15 3.75
CA GLU A 141 -12.12 6.28 3.78
C GLU A 141 -10.84 5.98 3.03
N ILE A 142 -10.22 7.06 2.53
CA ILE A 142 -8.91 7.07 1.92
C ILE A 142 -8.06 8.03 2.75
N THR A 143 -6.92 7.56 3.23
CA THR A 143 -6.05 8.34 4.12
C THR A 143 -4.67 8.57 3.53
N THR A 144 -4.00 9.63 4.00
CA THR A 144 -2.57 9.86 3.80
C THR A 144 -1.76 8.93 4.72
N SER A 145 -0.44 8.89 4.54
CA SER A 145 0.46 8.12 5.42
C SER A 145 0.51 8.63 6.86
N THR A 146 0.07 9.87 7.10
CA THR A 146 -0.07 10.47 8.44
C THR A 146 -1.44 10.20 9.07
N GLY A 147 -2.36 9.55 8.34
CA GLY A 147 -3.71 9.26 8.80
C GLY A 147 -4.72 10.40 8.53
N ASP A 148 -4.34 11.43 7.78
CA ASP A 148 -5.28 12.47 7.38
C ASP A 148 -6.25 11.94 6.32
N ILE A 149 -7.55 12.21 6.50
CA ILE A 149 -8.57 11.76 5.56
C ILE A 149 -8.50 12.61 4.28
N ILE A 150 -8.27 11.95 3.15
CA ILE A 150 -8.33 12.53 1.80
C ILE A 150 -9.77 12.60 1.33
N ASN A 151 -10.52 11.51 1.51
CA ASN A 151 -11.93 11.42 1.16
C ASN A 151 -12.58 10.29 1.97
N ASN A 152 -13.85 10.45 2.29
CA ASN A 152 -14.63 9.42 2.95
C ASN A 152 -16.11 9.51 2.58
N HIS A 153 -16.85 8.49 2.98
CA HIS A 153 -18.31 8.46 2.90
C HIS A 153 -18.85 7.60 4.04
N PHE A 154 -19.94 8.07 4.64
CA PHE A 154 -20.75 7.30 5.58
C PHE A 154 -22.21 7.35 5.12
N GLY A 155 -22.82 6.18 4.92
CA GLY A 155 -24.24 6.08 4.61
C GLY A 155 -24.55 5.00 3.57
N MET A 156 -25.38 5.35 2.58
CA MET A 156 -25.84 4.39 1.57
C MET A 156 -24.68 3.83 0.73
N ALA A 157 -24.60 2.51 0.65
CA ALA A 157 -23.69 1.75 -0.19
C ALA A 157 -24.10 1.78 -1.67
N GLY A 158 -23.33 1.10 -2.53
CA GLY A 158 -23.61 1.02 -3.95
C GLY A 158 -23.17 2.26 -4.73
N GLY A 159 -22.30 3.09 -4.15
CA GLY A 159 -21.66 4.23 -4.79
C GLY A 159 -20.40 3.87 -5.57
N THR A 160 -19.67 4.89 -6.00
CA THR A 160 -18.31 4.76 -6.54
C THR A 160 -17.32 5.50 -5.66
N MET A 161 -16.11 4.98 -5.54
CA MET A 161 -14.98 5.59 -4.85
C MET A 161 -13.86 5.78 -5.87
N TYR A 162 -13.22 6.95 -5.85
CA TYR A 162 -12.00 7.20 -6.60
C TYR A 162 -10.80 7.14 -5.64
N VAL A 163 -9.90 6.20 -5.88
CA VAL A 163 -8.65 6.03 -5.13
C VAL A 163 -7.54 6.81 -5.86
N PRO A 164 -7.07 7.94 -5.32
CA PRO A 164 -5.96 8.67 -5.93
C PRO A 164 -4.65 7.90 -5.78
N SER A 165 -3.73 8.04 -6.74
CA SER A 165 -2.39 7.44 -6.65
C SER A 165 -1.55 7.97 -5.49
N SER A 166 -1.91 9.14 -4.95
CA SER A 166 -1.30 9.72 -3.74
C SER A 166 -1.91 9.23 -2.43
N GLY A 167 -2.97 8.42 -2.48
CA GLY A 167 -3.54 7.78 -1.29
C GLY A 167 -2.55 6.80 -0.68
N PHE A 168 -2.59 6.63 0.63
CA PHE A 168 -1.76 5.65 1.33
C PHE A 168 -2.54 4.38 1.65
N GLN A 169 -3.71 4.53 2.27
CA GLN A 169 -4.54 3.42 2.70
C GLN A 169 -6.01 3.68 2.36
N VAL A 170 -6.74 2.60 2.09
CA VAL A 170 -8.19 2.58 1.97
C VAL A 170 -8.75 1.68 3.06
N MET A 171 -9.72 2.16 3.83
CA MET A 171 -10.52 1.35 4.74
C MET A 171 -11.91 1.18 4.13
N LEU A 172 -12.42 -0.06 4.15
CA LEU A 172 -13.75 -0.44 3.69
C LEU A 172 -14.47 -1.13 4.83
N GLU A 173 -15.70 -0.73 5.13
CA GLU A 173 -16.52 -1.31 6.19
C GLU A 173 -17.99 -1.29 5.79
N ASP A 174 -18.62 -2.48 5.79
CA ASP A 174 -20.04 -2.69 5.49
C ASP A 174 -20.50 -2.07 4.15
N CYS A 175 -19.62 -2.02 3.16
CA CYS A 175 -19.92 -1.46 1.83
C CYS A 175 -20.19 -2.52 0.75
N GLY A 176 -20.22 -3.81 1.11
CA GLY A 176 -20.31 -4.92 0.17
C GLY A 176 -19.00 -5.15 -0.60
N THR A 177 -19.11 -5.64 -1.84
CA THR A 177 -17.93 -5.89 -2.68
C THR A 177 -17.59 -4.65 -3.50
N TRP A 178 -16.32 -4.26 -3.52
CA TRP A 178 -15.79 -3.23 -4.38
C TRP A 178 -15.07 -3.85 -5.58
N THR A 179 -15.51 -3.50 -6.78
CA THR A 179 -14.94 -3.97 -8.04
C THR A 179 -14.25 -2.82 -8.76
N TYR A 180 -13.03 -3.07 -9.24
CA TYR A 180 -12.28 -2.11 -10.04
C TYR A 180 -12.92 -1.94 -11.42
N ILE A 181 -13.18 -0.69 -11.85
CA ILE A 181 -13.83 -0.40 -13.13
C ILE A 181 -12.98 0.42 -14.11
N GLY A 182 -11.83 0.98 -13.68
CA GLY A 182 -10.91 1.71 -14.56
C GLY A 182 -10.16 2.86 -13.85
N GLU A 183 -9.23 3.49 -14.57
CA GLU A 183 -8.56 4.73 -14.15
C GLU A 183 -9.35 5.98 -14.58
#